data_AF-A0A936KP77-F1
#
_entry.id   AF-A0A936KP77-F1
#
_cell.length_a   1.000
_cell.length_b   1.000
_cell.length_c   1.000
_cell.angle_alpha   90.00
_cell.angle_beta   90.00
_cell.angle_gamma   90.00
#
_symmetry.space_group_name_H-M   'P 1'
#
loop_
_entity.id
_entity.type
_entity.pdbx_description
1 polymer ?
#
loop_
_entity_poly.entity_id
_entity_poly.type
_entity_poly.pdbx_seq_one_letter_code
_entity_poly.pdbx_strand_id
1 'polypeptide(L)'
;MPVSHPLKIFLCHSSGDKPEVEKLYAHLVKQGADPWLDSEKLLPGQDWNYEINKALDNSDVILVCLSKKSVDKEGYVQREVRIALDRALDMPEGRIFLIPGRLEKCELPRRLQTYQWVDLFTDSGMDKLTQALNLRAKQVNAKPLSISVPPVL
;
A
#
# COMPACT_ATOMS: atom_id res chain seq x y z
N MET A 1 24.81 -15.16 1.39
CA MET A 1 23.34 -15.18 1.24
C MET A 1 22.93 -13.83 0.68
N PRO A 2 22.04 -13.73 -0.32
CA PRO A 2 21.62 -12.42 -0.81
C PRO A 2 20.95 -11.66 0.34
N VAL A 3 21.25 -10.37 0.44
CA VAL A 3 20.75 -9.49 1.50
C VAL A 3 19.25 -9.29 1.23
N SER A 4 18.38 -9.81 2.10
CA SER A 4 16.95 -9.56 1.99
C SER A 4 16.65 -8.10 2.36
N HIS A 5 15.96 -7.38 1.49
CA HIS A 5 15.54 -6.00 1.75
C HIS A 5 14.21 -5.98 2.52
N PRO A 6 13.88 -4.90 3.26
CA PRO A 6 12.52 -4.66 3.73
C PRO A 6 11.53 -4.66 2.58
N LEU A 7 10.30 -5.14 2.80
CA LEU A 7 9.25 -5.09 1.79
C LEU A 7 8.89 -3.62 1.48
N LYS A 8 9.01 -3.21 0.22
CA LYS A 8 8.72 -1.85 -0.22
C LYS A 8 7.25 -1.71 -0.58
N ILE A 9 6.54 -0.82 0.10
CA ILE A 9 5.08 -0.68 -0.05
C ILE A 9 4.75 0.75 -0.46
N PHE A 10 4.22 0.97 -1.66
CA PHE A 10 3.73 2.29 -2.05
C PHE A 10 2.33 2.53 -1.48
N LEU A 11 2.15 3.59 -0.69
CA LEU A 11 0.86 3.97 -0.09
C LEU A 11 0.15 5.01 -0.97
N CYS A 12 -0.72 4.55 -1.86
CA CYS A 12 -1.55 5.41 -2.70
C CYS A 12 -2.77 5.89 -1.90
N HIS A 13 -2.98 7.20 -1.80
CA HIS A 13 -4.07 7.76 -1.00
C HIS A 13 -4.48 9.15 -1.48
N SER A 14 -5.68 9.61 -1.08
CA SER A 14 -6.04 11.01 -1.28
C SER A 14 -5.49 11.89 -0.18
N SER A 15 -5.23 13.16 -0.48
CA SER A 15 -4.78 14.12 0.53
C SER A 15 -5.70 14.26 1.74
N GLY A 16 -7.00 13.94 1.59
CA GLY A 16 -7.96 13.95 2.68
C GLY A 16 -7.84 12.74 3.62
N ASP A 17 -7.15 11.69 3.20
CA ASP A 17 -6.95 10.44 3.94
C ASP A 17 -5.63 10.41 4.72
N LYS A 18 -4.79 11.42 4.51
CA LYS A 18 -3.43 11.52 5.05
C LYS A 18 -3.33 11.17 6.55
N PRO A 19 -4.21 11.67 7.46
CA PRO A 19 -4.10 11.34 8.88
C PRO A 19 -4.22 9.84 9.19
N GLU A 20 -5.07 9.09 8.48
CA GLU A 20 -5.21 7.64 8.69
C GLU A 20 -4.07 6.86 8.01
N VAL A 21 -3.58 7.35 6.87
CA VAL A 21 -2.48 6.74 6.12
C VAL A 21 -1.14 6.93 6.84
N GLU A 22 -0.92 8.03 7.54
CA GLU A 22 0.25 8.24 8.40
C GLU A 22 0.30 7.24 9.58
N LYS A 23 -0.85 6.93 10.19
CA LYS A 23 -0.94 5.87 11.22
C LYS A 23 -0.58 4.50 10.65
N LEU A 24 -1.11 4.19 9.47
CA LEU A 24 -0.79 2.96 8.74
C LEU A 24 0.70 2.88 8.38
N TYR A 25 1.29 3.97 7.88
CA TYR A 25 2.71 4.09 7.59
C TYR A 25 3.54 3.76 8.82
N ALA A 26 3.28 4.42 9.96
CA ALA A 26 3.99 4.17 11.20
C ALA A 26 3.85 2.71 11.68
N HIS A 27 2.66 2.13 11.53
CA HIS A 27 2.43 0.72 11.84
C HIS A 27 3.28 -0.20 10.96
N LEU A 28 3.30 0.00 9.64
CA LEU A 28 4.07 -0.82 8.70
C LEU A 28 5.59 -0.70 8.92
N VAL A 29 6.09 0.51 9.19
CA VAL A 29 7.49 0.75 9.58
C VAL A 29 7.84 -0.06 10.83
N LYS A 30 6.98 -0.02 11.86
CA LYS A 30 7.18 -0.77 13.10
C LYS A 30 7.25 -2.29 12.88
N GLN A 31 6.54 -2.81 11.87
CA GLN A 31 6.60 -4.22 11.51
C GLN A 31 7.82 -4.60 10.65
N GLY A 32 8.64 -3.62 10.24
CA GLY A 32 9.88 -3.84 9.48
C GLY A 32 9.73 -3.74 7.95
N ALA A 33 8.63 -3.16 7.46
CA ALA A 33 8.50 -2.80 6.05
C ALA A 33 9.19 -1.44 5.74
N ASP A 34 9.36 -1.14 4.45
CA ASP A 34 9.77 0.18 3.94
C ASP A 34 8.61 0.79 3.13
N PRO A 35 7.56 1.30 3.81
CA PRO A 35 6.49 1.99 3.13
C PRO A 35 7.00 3.31 2.54
N TRP A 36 6.43 3.70 1.40
CA TRP A 36 6.63 4.99 0.77
C TRP A 36 5.35 5.81 0.89
N LEU A 37 5.45 6.97 1.50
CA LEU A 37 4.40 7.96 1.66
C LEU A 37 4.99 9.33 1.27
N ASP A 38 4.28 10.06 0.42
CA ASP A 38 4.76 11.31 -0.16
C ASP A 38 5.17 12.34 0.90
N SER A 39 4.38 12.48 1.97
CA SER A 39 4.66 13.39 3.07
C SER A 39 5.88 13.04 3.91
N GLU A 40 6.34 11.80 3.85
CA GLU A 40 7.48 11.29 4.62
C GLU A 40 8.75 11.19 3.77
N LYS A 41 8.61 10.90 2.47
CA LYS A 41 9.73 10.52 1.59
C LYS A 41 10.14 11.62 0.60
N LEU A 42 9.29 12.60 0.34
CA LEU A 42 9.63 13.72 -0.55
C LEU A 42 10.34 14.83 0.22
N LEU A 43 11.44 15.30 -0.35
CA LEU A 43 12.20 16.44 0.15
C LEU A 43 11.85 17.72 -0.61
N PRO A 44 11.92 18.89 0.04
CA PRO A 44 11.78 20.17 -0.64
C PRO A 44 12.73 20.30 -1.83
N GLY A 45 12.18 20.65 -2.99
CA GLY A 45 12.93 20.83 -4.25
C GLY A 45 12.96 19.61 -5.16
N GLN A 46 12.45 18.45 -4.75
CA GLN A 46 12.28 17.31 -5.66
C GLN A 46 11.10 17.52 -6.61
N ASP A 47 11.25 17.02 -7.85
CA ASP A 47 10.11 16.89 -8.75
C ASP A 47 9.18 15.80 -8.22
N TRP A 48 8.00 16.24 -7.80
CA TRP A 48 6.98 15.40 -7.20
C TRP A 48 6.53 14.25 -8.11
N ASN A 49 6.30 14.54 -9.40
CA ASN A 49 5.83 13.53 -10.35
C ASN A 49 6.91 12.48 -10.62
N TYR A 50 8.16 12.92 -10.76
CA TYR A 50 9.28 12.01 -11.00
C TYR A 50 9.47 11.03 -9.83
N GLU A 51 9.52 11.54 -8.60
CA GLU A 51 9.77 10.68 -7.42
C GLU A 51 8.60 9.73 -7.14
N ILE A 52 7.34 10.13 -7.40
CA ILE A 52 6.19 9.23 -7.28
C ILE A 52 6.28 8.09 -8.30
N ASN A 53 6.54 8.39 -9.57
CA ASN A 53 6.65 7.35 -10.60
C ASN A 53 7.78 6.38 -10.28
N LYS A 54 8.94 6.92 -9.86
CA LYS A 54 10.09 6.13 -9.41
C LYS A 54 9.76 5.28 -8.19
N ALA A 55 9.03 5.80 -7.21
CA ALA A 55 8.63 5.05 -6.02
C ALA A 55 7.68 3.91 -6.38
N LEU A 56 6.71 4.17 -7.26
CA LEU A 56 5.83 3.13 -7.78
C LEU A 56 6.62 2.03 -8.54
N ASP A 57 7.57 2.40 -9.40
CA ASP A 57 8.43 1.45 -10.13
C ASP A 57 9.29 0.59 -9.21
N ASN A 58 9.72 1.14 -8.08
CA ASN A 58 10.59 0.46 -7.12
C ASN A 58 9.84 -0.26 -6.00
N SER A 59 8.50 -0.28 -6.03
CA SER A 59 7.67 -0.90 -4.99
C SER A 59 7.44 -2.40 -5.26
N ASP A 60 7.41 -3.19 -4.18
CA ASP A 60 7.06 -4.61 -4.26
C ASP A 60 5.53 -4.80 -4.27
N VAL A 61 4.81 -3.88 -3.61
CA VAL A 61 3.36 -3.82 -3.43
C VAL A 61 2.89 -2.38 -3.52
N ILE A 62 1.72 -2.19 -4.12
CA ILE A 62 0.94 -0.96 -4.08
C ILE A 62 -0.30 -1.19 -3.22
N LEU A 63 -0.44 -0.43 -2.14
CA LEU A 63 -1.62 -0.41 -1.27
C LEU A 63 -2.43 0.84 -1.58
N VAL A 64 -3.63 0.66 -2.13
CA VAL A 64 -4.54 1.75 -2.49
C VAL A 64 -5.50 2.00 -1.32
N CYS A 65 -5.26 3.07 -0.58
CA CYS A 65 -6.05 3.47 0.58
C CYS A 65 -7.29 4.27 0.15
N LEU A 66 -8.48 3.71 0.43
CA LEU A 66 -9.77 4.20 -0.03
C LEU A 66 -10.65 4.63 1.15
N SER A 67 -11.28 5.79 1.02
CA SER A 67 -12.33 6.32 1.89
C SER A 67 -13.50 6.75 1.02
N LYS A 68 -14.65 7.10 1.63
CA LYS A 68 -15.78 7.65 0.86
C LYS A 68 -15.34 8.90 0.08
N LYS A 69 -14.51 9.74 0.69
CA LYS A 69 -14.03 10.97 0.08
C LYS A 69 -13.08 10.73 -1.09
N SER A 70 -12.27 9.67 -1.07
CA SER A 70 -11.31 9.41 -2.16
C SER A 70 -11.92 8.65 -3.35
N VAL A 71 -12.98 7.87 -3.10
CA VAL A 71 -13.71 7.16 -4.17
C VAL A 71 -14.46 8.14 -5.08
N ASP A 72 -15.07 9.18 -4.50
CA ASP A 72 -15.90 10.14 -5.24
C ASP A 72 -15.10 11.30 -5.86
N LYS A 73 -13.81 11.41 -5.56
CA LYS A 73 -13.00 12.58 -5.94
C LYS A 73 -12.24 12.34 -7.25
N GLU A 74 -12.46 13.24 -8.22
CA GLU A 74 -11.58 13.39 -9.36
C GLU A 74 -10.24 13.98 -8.93
N GLY A 75 -9.11 13.44 -9.42
CA GLY A 75 -7.81 14.00 -9.11
C GLY A 75 -6.63 13.04 -9.25
N TYR A 76 -5.51 13.43 -8.65
CA TYR A 76 -4.21 12.77 -8.79
C TYR A 76 -4.21 11.30 -8.34
N VAL A 77 -4.96 10.94 -7.30
CA VAL A 77 -5.13 9.56 -6.84
C VAL A 77 -5.65 8.66 -7.97
N GLN A 78 -6.59 9.14 -8.78
CA GLN A 78 -7.12 8.37 -9.91
C GLN A 78 -6.05 8.12 -10.99
N ARG A 79 -5.05 9.01 -11.11
CA ARG A 79 -3.90 8.81 -11.99
C ARG A 79 -2.95 7.76 -11.40
N GLU A 80 -2.59 7.87 -10.13
CA GLU A 80 -1.74 6.86 -9.46
C GLU A 80 -2.38 5.48 -9.48
N VAL A 81 -3.67 5.37 -9.13
CA VAL A 81 -4.43 4.12 -9.18
C VAL A 81 -4.46 3.54 -10.59
N ARG A 82 -4.58 4.39 -11.63
CA ARG A 82 -4.51 3.93 -13.02
C ARG A 82 -3.14 3.37 -13.35
N ILE A 83 -2.06 4.08 -13.04
CA ILE A 83 -0.70 3.61 -13.27
C ILE A 83 -0.43 2.31 -12.50
N ALA A 84 -0.92 2.21 -11.26
CA ALA A 84 -0.83 1.00 -10.45
C ALA A 84 -1.57 -0.19 -11.07
N LEU A 85 -2.79 0.05 -11.57
CA LEU A 85 -3.59 -0.95 -12.28
C LEU A 85 -2.91 -1.41 -13.57
N ASP A 86 -2.40 -0.48 -14.37
CA ASP A 86 -1.70 -0.78 -15.62
C ASP A 86 -0.49 -1.69 -15.34
N ARG A 87 0.32 -1.36 -14.32
CA ARG A 87 1.44 -2.24 -13.89
C ARG A 87 0.96 -3.59 -13.33
N ALA A 88 -0.19 -3.65 -12.68
CA ALA A 88 -0.75 -4.90 -12.18
C ALA A 88 -1.16 -5.85 -13.33
N LEU A 89 -1.54 -5.32 -14.49
CA LEU A 89 -1.84 -6.11 -15.68
C LEU A 89 -0.60 -6.76 -16.30
N ASP A 90 0.58 -6.15 -16.13
CA ASP A 90 1.86 -6.68 -16.62
C ASP A 90 2.46 -7.77 -15.70
N MET A 91 1.86 -7.99 -14.53
CA MET A 91 2.34 -8.99 -13.57
C MET A 91 1.80 -10.39 -13.91
N PRO A 92 2.62 -11.45 -13.77
CA PRO A 92 2.13 -12.82 -13.83
C PRO A 92 0.97 -13.08 -12.87
N GLU A 93 0.04 -13.94 -13.29
CA GLU A 93 -1.11 -14.34 -12.48
C GLU A 93 -0.68 -14.84 -11.08
N GLY A 94 -1.53 -14.58 -10.07
CA GLY A 94 -1.30 -15.02 -8.69
C GLY A 94 -0.31 -14.17 -7.88
N ARG A 95 0.21 -13.07 -8.43
CA ARG A 95 1.06 -12.13 -7.69
C ARG A 95 0.23 -11.08 -6.95
N ILE A 96 0.53 -10.89 -5.67
CA ILE A 96 -0.04 -9.79 -4.88
C ILE A 96 0.80 -8.54 -5.16
N PHE A 97 0.38 -7.76 -6.15
CA PHE A 97 1.02 -6.48 -6.47
C PHE A 97 0.16 -5.28 -6.09
N LEU A 98 -1.16 -5.38 -6.25
CA LEU A 98 -2.10 -4.31 -5.92
C LEU A 98 -3.09 -4.80 -4.87
N ILE A 99 -3.21 -4.07 -3.76
CA ILE A 99 -4.15 -4.34 -2.67
C ILE A 99 -5.05 -3.12 -2.48
N PRO A 100 -6.36 -3.22 -2.74
CA PRO A 100 -7.30 -2.21 -2.29
C PRO A 100 -7.49 -2.30 -0.76
N GLY A 101 -7.29 -1.20 -0.05
CA GLY A 101 -7.45 -1.10 1.40
C GLY A 101 -8.46 -0.02 1.76
N ARG A 102 -9.57 -0.39 2.40
CA ARG A 102 -10.57 0.57 2.87
C ARG A 102 -10.19 1.11 4.24
N LEU A 103 -10.09 2.43 4.35
CA LEU A 103 -9.89 3.17 5.61
C LEU A 103 -11.20 3.32 6.39
N GLU A 104 -12.33 3.20 5.72
CA GLU A 104 -13.68 3.19 6.29
C GLU A 104 -14.62 2.40 5.38
N LYS A 105 -15.86 2.14 5.82
CA LYS A 105 -16.85 1.49 4.94
C LYS A 105 -17.17 2.40 3.74
N CYS A 106 -16.69 2.02 2.56
CA CYS A 106 -17.01 2.63 1.28
C CYS A 106 -17.18 1.57 0.18
N GLU A 107 -17.81 1.97 -0.93
CA GLU A 107 -17.87 1.16 -2.15
C GLU A 107 -16.58 1.33 -2.94
N LEU A 108 -16.06 0.23 -3.51
CA LEU A 108 -14.86 0.31 -4.34
C LEU A 108 -15.22 0.82 -5.74
N PRO A 109 -14.34 1.63 -6.37
CA PRO A 109 -14.43 1.94 -7.79
C PRO A 109 -14.50 0.65 -8.60
N ARG A 110 -15.32 0.64 -9.67
CA ARG A 110 -15.55 -0.57 -10.52
C ARG A 110 -14.27 -1.32 -10.91
N ARG A 111 -13.19 -0.59 -11.21
CA ARG A 111 -11.90 -1.15 -11.62
C ARG A 111 -11.17 -1.94 -10.52
N LEU A 112 -11.52 -1.71 -9.26
CA LEU A 112 -10.94 -2.39 -8.11
C LEU A 112 -11.86 -3.49 -7.55
N GLN A 113 -13.10 -3.62 -8.05
CA GLN A 113 -14.06 -4.60 -7.55
C GLN A 113 -13.68 -6.06 -7.87
N THR A 114 -12.83 -6.28 -8.88
CA THR A 114 -12.30 -7.61 -9.22
C THR A 114 -11.15 -8.04 -8.30
N TYR A 115 -10.60 -7.13 -7.52
CA TYR A 115 -9.54 -7.41 -6.56
C TYR A 115 -10.13 -7.72 -5.20
N GLN A 116 -9.55 -8.68 -4.49
CA GLN A 116 -9.82 -8.84 -3.06
C GLN A 116 -9.29 -7.62 -2.31
N TRP A 117 -10.11 -7.05 -1.43
CA TRP A 117 -9.76 -5.88 -0.63
C TRP A 117 -9.61 -6.23 0.84
N VAL A 118 -9.06 -5.27 1.60
CA VAL A 118 -8.91 -5.35 3.05
C VAL A 118 -9.60 -4.16 3.74
N ASP A 119 -10.19 -4.41 4.90
CA ASP A 119 -10.77 -3.37 5.75
C ASP A 119 -9.77 -2.97 6.83
N LEU A 120 -9.01 -1.90 6.58
CA LEU A 120 -7.89 -1.43 7.40
C LEU A 120 -8.33 -0.91 8.78
N PHE A 121 -9.61 -0.60 8.93
CA PHE A 121 -10.23 -0.14 10.18
C PHE A 121 -10.69 -1.29 11.09
N THR A 122 -10.31 -2.54 10.79
CA THR A 122 -10.62 -3.72 11.62
C THR A 122 -9.36 -4.51 11.92
N ASP A 123 -9.27 -5.09 13.12
CA ASP A 123 -8.12 -5.92 13.51
C ASP A 123 -7.96 -7.12 12.56
N SER A 124 -9.06 -7.80 12.24
CA SER A 124 -9.05 -8.91 11.28
C SER A 124 -8.59 -8.51 9.88
N GLY A 125 -8.82 -7.25 9.48
CA GLY A 125 -8.32 -6.70 8.24
C GLY A 125 -6.82 -6.45 8.30
N MET A 126 -6.32 -5.86 9.38
CA MET A 126 -4.88 -5.67 9.60
C MET A 126 -4.11 -7.01 9.61
N ASP A 127 -4.69 -8.06 10.20
CA ASP A 127 -4.15 -9.42 10.15
C ASP A 127 -4.09 -9.96 8.71
N LYS A 128 -5.17 -9.79 7.94
CA LYS A 128 -5.22 -10.18 6.52
C LYS A 128 -4.22 -9.41 5.65
N LEU A 129 -4.07 -8.10 5.89
CA LEU A 129 -3.06 -7.28 5.22
C LEU A 129 -1.67 -7.85 5.50
N THR A 130 -1.34 -8.12 6.76
CA THR A 130 -0.04 -8.68 7.16
C THR A 130 0.22 -10.03 6.49
N GLN A 131 -0.79 -10.90 6.40
CA GLN A 131 -0.68 -12.18 5.68
C GLN A 131 -0.40 -11.98 4.18
N ALA A 132 -1.13 -11.08 3.52
CA ALA A 132 -0.93 -10.76 2.11
C ALA A 132 0.46 -10.19 1.83
N LEU A 133 0.93 -9.26 2.67
CA LEU A 133 2.27 -8.67 2.57
C LEU A 133 3.36 -9.71 2.80
N ASN A 134 3.20 -10.62 3.76
CA ASN A 134 4.14 -11.70 4.00
C ASN A 134 4.20 -12.73 2.87
N LEU A 135 3.06 -13.01 2.23
CA LEU A 135 3.04 -13.85 1.03
C LEU A 135 3.82 -13.17 -0.10
N ARG A 136 3.61 -11.87 -0.33
CA ARG A 136 4.35 -11.12 -1.34
C ARG A 136 5.84 -11.03 -1.01
N ALA A 137 6.22 -10.78 0.23
CA ALA A 137 7.62 -10.74 0.65
C ALA A 137 8.38 -12.01 0.26
N LYS A 138 7.74 -13.19 0.42
CA LYS A 138 8.30 -14.46 -0.05
C LYS A 138 8.46 -14.51 -1.58
N GLN A 139 7.48 -14.00 -2.34
CA GLN A 139 7.53 -13.99 -3.81
C GLN A 139 8.65 -13.10 -4.38
N VAL A 140 9.06 -12.05 -3.66
CA VAL A 140 10.09 -11.10 -4.09
C VAL A 140 11.41 -11.23 -3.32
N ASN A 141 11.54 -12.23 -2.44
CA ASN A 141 12.71 -12.44 -1.58
C ASN A 141 13.02 -11.24 -0.64
N ALA A 142 11.98 -10.55 -0.18
CA ALA A 142 12.04 -9.52 0.85
C ALA A 142 11.88 -10.12 2.25
N LYS A 143 12.25 -9.36 3.28
CA LYS A 143 12.02 -9.70 4.68
C LYS A 143 10.52 -9.72 4.97
N PRO A 144 9.99 -10.78 5.61
CA PRO A 144 8.61 -10.76 6.09
C PRO A 144 8.44 -9.70 7.18
N LEU A 145 7.24 -9.13 7.25
CA LEU A 145 6.80 -8.29 8.34
C LEU A 145 6.74 -9.11 9.63
N SER A 146 7.08 -8.46 10.72
CA SER A 146 6.93 -9.01 12.07
C SER A 146 5.45 -9.30 12.33
N ILE A 147 5.15 -10.45 12.92
CA ILE A 147 3.79 -10.72 13.41
C ILE A 147 3.62 -9.85 14.65
N SER A 148 2.56 -9.05 14.74
CA SER A 148 2.25 -8.34 15.98
C SER A 148 2.06 -9.38 17.08
N VAL A 149 3.06 -9.56 17.92
CA VAL A 149 2.87 -10.23 19.20
C VAL A 149 2.10 -9.21 20.04
N PRO A 150 0.83 -9.45 20.43
CA PRO A 150 0.19 -8.58 21.40
C PRO A 150 1.08 -8.53 22.64
N PRO A 151 1.24 -7.37 23.29
CA PRO A 151 2.05 -7.30 24.50
C PRO A 151 1.53 -8.36 25.48
N VAL A 152 2.42 -9.27 25.86
CA VAL A 152 2.15 -10.22 26.95
C VAL A 152 1.91 -9.35 28.18
N LEU A 153 0.70 -9.43 28.73
CA LEU A 153 0.31 -8.76 29.98
C LEU A 153 1.17 -9.26 31.14
#